data_AF-W0NTL4-F1
#
_entry.id   AF-W0NTL4-F1
#
_cell.length_a   1.000
_cell.length_b   1.000
_cell.length_c   1.000
_cell.angle_alpha   90.00
_cell.angle_beta   90.00
_cell.angle_gamma   90.00
#
_symmetry.space_group_name_H-M   'P 1'
#
loop_
_entity.id
_entity.type
_entity.pdbx_description
1 polymer ?
#
loop_
_entity_poly.entity_id
_entity_poly.type
_entity_poly.pdbx_seq_one_letter_code
_entity_poly.pdbx_strand_id
1 'polypeptide(L)'
;LLWREFFYTAATNNPRFDKMEGNPICVRIPWDKNPEALAKWAEAKTGFPWIDAIMTQLRQEGWIHHLARHAVACFLTRGDLWIS
;
A
#
# COMPACT_ATOMS: atom_id res chain seq x y z
N LEU A 1 -7.84 -12.72 13.92
CA LEU A 1 -7.44 -14.02 13.32
C LEU A 1 -8.16 -14.30 12.01
N LEU A 2 -9.50 -14.19 11.95
CA LEU A 2 -10.25 -14.53 10.72
C LEU A 2 -9.83 -13.77 9.45
N TRP A 3 -9.50 -12.47 9.56
CA TRP A 3 -8.95 -11.71 8.42
C TRP A 3 -7.66 -12.29 7.84
N ARG A 4 -6.82 -12.91 8.67
CA ARG A 4 -5.60 -13.59 8.22
C ARG A 4 -5.95 -14.80 7.37
N GLU A 5 -6.84 -15.67 7.87
CA GLU A 5 -7.28 -16.88 7.15
C GLU A 5 -8.05 -16.56 5.85
N PHE A 6 -8.83 -15.48 5.85
CA PHE A 6 -9.51 -14.99 4.66
C PHE A 6 -8.52 -14.74 3.51
N PHE A 7 -7.44 -14.00 3.75
CA PHE A 7 -6.46 -13.70 2.70
C PHE A 7 -5.62 -14.92 2.29
N TYR A 8 -5.32 -15.85 3.21
CA TYR A 8 -4.71 -17.14 2.82
C TYR A 8 -5.59 -17.91 1.85
N THR A 9 -6.88 -18.05 2.18
CA THR A 9 -7.85 -18.77 1.35
C THR A 9 -8.07 -18.08 0.01
N ALA A 10 -8.12 -16.75 -0.01
CA ALA A 10 -8.31 -15.97 -1.24
C ALA A 10 -7.11 -16.07 -2.20
N ALA A 11 -5.89 -16.11 -1.66
CA ALA A 11 -4.67 -16.12 -2.46
C ALA A 11 -4.23 -17.51 -2.95
N THR A 12 -4.58 -18.59 -2.23
CA THR A 12 -3.97 -19.92 -2.42
C THR A 12 -4.04 -20.49 -3.84
N ASN A 13 -5.07 -20.16 -4.62
CA ASN A 13 -5.26 -20.66 -6.00
C ASN A 13 -5.17 -19.55 -7.05
N ASN A 14 -4.76 -18.34 -6.66
CA ASN A 14 -4.60 -17.20 -7.57
C ASN A 14 -3.12 -16.84 -7.70
N PRO A 15 -2.40 -17.33 -8.71
CA PRO A 15 -0.97 -17.05 -8.89
C PRO A 15 -0.67 -15.58 -9.23
N ARG A 16 -1.69 -14.76 -9.48
CA ARG A 16 -1.57 -13.32 -9.78
C ARG A 16 -2.18 -12.46 -8.67
N PHE A 17 -2.41 -13.00 -7.47
CA PHE A 17 -3.09 -12.28 -6.37
C PHE A 17 -2.40 -10.97 -5.96
N ASP A 18 -1.06 -10.89 -6.10
CA ASP A 18 -0.25 -9.70 -5.79
C ASP A 18 -0.08 -8.72 -6.97
N LYS A 19 -0.67 -9.02 -8.14
CA LYS A 19 -0.61 -8.18 -9.33
C LYS A 19 -1.98 -7.62 -9.67
N MET A 20 -2.00 -6.47 -10.34
CA MET A 20 -3.22 -5.94 -10.95
C MET A 20 -3.50 -6.61 -12.31
N GLU A 21 -2.47 -6.82 -13.12
CA GLU A 21 -2.63 -7.40 -14.45
C GLU A 21 -2.82 -8.91 -14.42
N GLY A 22 -3.91 -9.34 -15.05
CA GLY A 22 -4.29 -10.74 -15.12
C GLY A 22 -4.82 -11.33 -13.82
N ASN A 23 -5.06 -10.51 -12.79
CA ASN A 23 -5.70 -10.93 -11.56
C ASN A 23 -7.23 -10.82 -11.69
N PRO A 24 -7.98 -11.93 -11.65
CA PRO A 24 -9.41 -11.93 -11.97
C PRO A 24 -10.28 -11.18 -10.96
N ILE A 25 -9.76 -10.91 -9.75
CA ILE A 25 -10.50 -10.21 -8.69
C ILE A 25 -10.03 -8.76 -8.49
N CYS A 26 -9.00 -8.32 -9.21
CA CYS A 26 -8.45 -6.97 -9.08
C CYS A 26 -9.08 -6.05 -10.14
N VAL A 27 -9.60 -4.90 -9.71
CA VAL A 27 -10.10 -3.88 -10.63
C VAL A 27 -8.93 -3.27 -11.42
N ARG A 28 -9.13 -3.12 -12.73
CA ARG A 28 -8.13 -2.50 -13.61
C ARG A 28 -8.22 -0.99 -13.46
N ILE A 29 -7.23 -0.40 -12.79
CA ILE A 29 -7.14 1.04 -12.55
C ILE A 29 -5.92 1.57 -13.31
N PRO A 30 -6.05 2.66 -14.07
CA PRO A 30 -4.92 3.30 -14.75
C PRO A 30 -4.11 4.13 -13.75
N TRP A 31 -3.36 3.47 -12.88
CA TRP A 31 -2.44 4.12 -11.93
C TRP A 31 -1.29 4.82 -12.65
N ASP A 32 -0.79 5.89 -12.06
CA ASP A 32 0.33 6.64 -12.60
C ASP A 32 1.66 5.96 -12.32
N LYS A 33 2.62 6.16 -13.23
CA LYS A 33 4.02 5.80 -13.03
C LYS A 33 4.80 7.05 -12.62
N ASN A 34 4.89 7.28 -11.31
CA ASN A 34 5.63 8.41 -10.76
C ASN A 34 6.69 7.95 -9.74
N PRO A 35 7.91 7.58 -10.20
CA PRO A 35 8.97 7.07 -9.33
C PRO A 35 9.42 8.08 -8.26
N GLU A 36 9.38 9.38 -8.55
CA GLU A 36 9.79 10.42 -7.60
C GLU A 36 8.80 10.52 -6.44
N ALA A 37 7.50 10.58 -6.73
CA ALA A 37 6.46 10.60 -5.71
C ALA A 37 6.46 9.31 -4.86
N LEU A 38 6.66 8.15 -5.50
CA LEU A 38 6.82 6.89 -4.78
C LEU A 38 8.03 6.92 -3.85
N ALA A 39 9.18 7.43 -4.31
CA ALA A 39 10.38 7.56 -3.48
C ALA A 39 10.14 8.47 -2.28
N LYS A 40 9.50 9.63 -2.47
CA LYS A 40 9.14 10.54 -1.36
C LYS A 40 8.25 9.86 -0.32
N TRP A 41 7.25 9.10 -0.74
CA TRP A 41 6.40 8.34 0.17
C TRP A 41 7.18 7.23 0.90
N ALA A 42 7.94 6.42 0.16
CA ALA A 42 8.70 5.31 0.73
C ALA A 42 9.77 5.80 1.73
N GLU A 43 10.42 6.93 1.44
CA GLU A 43 11.50 7.51 2.26
C GLU A 43 11.03 8.46 3.36
N ALA A 44 9.72 8.59 3.61
CA ALA A 44 9.16 9.51 4.60
C ALA A 44 9.53 10.99 4.36
N LYS A 45 9.41 11.45 3.11
CA LYS A 45 9.71 12.82 2.65
C LYS A 45 8.55 13.41 1.85
N THR A 46 7.31 13.07 2.21
CA THR A 46 6.10 13.60 1.54
C THR A 46 5.83 15.05 1.91
N GLY A 47 6.35 15.52 3.05
CA GLY A 47 6.08 16.85 3.59
C GLY A 47 4.81 16.90 4.46
N PHE A 48 4.10 15.78 4.61
CA PHE A 48 2.98 15.63 5.52
C PHE A 48 3.45 14.91 6.79
N PRO A 49 3.61 15.62 7.94
CA PRO A 49 4.23 15.04 9.13
C PRO A 49 3.58 13.75 9.63
N TRP A 50 2.25 13.63 9.47
CA TRP A 50 1.52 12.41 9.81
C TRP A 50 1.96 11.21 8.97
N ILE A 51 2.07 11.37 7.65
CA ILE A 51 2.47 10.30 6.72
C ILE A 51 3.95 9.96 6.93
N ASP A 52 4.79 10.98 7.03
CA ASP A 52 6.24 10.82 7.19
C ASP A 52 6.59 10.15 8.53
N ALA A 53 5.90 10.48 9.63
CA ALA A 53 6.10 9.82 10.91
C ALA A 53 5.74 8.32 10.86
N ILE A 54 4.63 7.97 10.20
CA ILE A 54 4.22 6.57 10.04
C ILE A 54 5.24 5.80 9.20
N MET A 55 5.67 6.36 8.06
CA MET A 55 6.65 5.72 7.19
C MET A 55 8.03 5.60 7.85
N THR A 56 8.39 6.57 8.69
CA THR A 56 9.60 6.52 9.52
C THR A 56 9.50 5.38 10.56
N GLN A 57 8.39 5.29 11.30
CA GLN A 57 8.16 4.20 12.25
C GLN A 57 8.24 2.84 11.55
N LEU A 58 7.57 2.68 10.41
CA LEU A 58 7.59 1.44 9.63
C LEU A 58 9.02 1.04 9.24
N ARG A 59 9.85 2.01 8.84
CA ARG A 59 11.24 1.78 8.44
C ARG A 59 12.15 1.45 9.63
N GLN A 60 11.94 2.08 10.78
CA GLN A 60 12.78 1.91 11.96
C GLN A 60 12.41 0.66 12.78
N GLU A 61 11.12 0.35 12.87
CA GLU A 61 10.59 -0.65 13.81
C GLU A 61 9.95 -1.86 13.12
N GLY A 62 9.62 -1.77 11.83
CA GLY A 62 9.03 -2.87 11.05
C GLY A 62 7.55 -3.14 11.35
N TRP A 63 6.91 -2.35 12.21
CA TRP A 63 5.49 -2.46 12.52
C TRP A 63 4.85 -1.10 12.73
N ILE A 64 3.63 -0.95 12.22
CA ILE A 64 2.76 0.20 12.47
C ILE A 64 1.33 -0.26 12.75
N HIS A 65 0.60 0.53 13.53
CA HIS A 65 -0.80 0.30 13.85
C HIS A 65 -1.66 0.21 12.58
N HIS A 66 -2.72 -0.59 12.58
CA HIS A 66 -3.51 -0.86 11.37
C HIS A 66 -4.13 0.39 10.74
N LEU A 67 -4.58 1.36 11.55
CA LEU A 67 -5.08 2.65 11.02
C LEU A 67 -3.98 3.50 10.38
N ALA A 68 -2.73 3.38 10.86
CA ALA A 68 -1.60 4.04 10.23
C ALA A 68 -1.32 3.44 8.85
N ARG A 69 -1.45 2.10 8.70
CA ARG A 69 -1.39 1.42 7.39
C ARG A 69 -2.47 1.95 6.45
N HIS A 70 -3.70 2.12 6.94
CA HIS A 70 -4.79 2.66 6.12
C HIS A 70 -4.49 4.09 5.65
N ALA A 71 -3.95 4.93 6.52
CA ALA A 71 -3.60 6.31 6.17
C ALA A 71 -2.56 6.36 5.05
N VAL A 72 -1.42 5.68 5.22
CA VAL A 72 -0.33 5.74 4.23
C VAL A 72 -0.67 5.02 2.93
N ALA A 73 -1.49 3.96 2.97
CA ALA A 73 -1.97 3.26 1.78
C ALA A 73 -2.99 4.11 1.00
N CYS A 74 -3.91 4.79 1.69
CA CYS A 74 -4.85 5.70 1.05
C CYS A 74 -4.09 6.85 0.38
N PHE A 75 -3.15 7.47 1.10
CA PHE A 75 -2.32 8.55 0.57
C PHE A 75 -1.59 8.16 -0.71
N LEU A 76 -0.95 6.97 -0.73
CA LEU A 76 -0.24 6.48 -1.90
C LEU A 76 -1.14 6.17 -3.10
N THR A 77 -2.31 5.58 -2.86
CA THR A 77 -3.19 5.06 -3.91
C THR A 77 -4.28 6.05 -4.28
N ARG A 78 -5.52 5.79 -3.86
CA ARG A 78 -6.72 6.53 -4.27
C ARG A 78 -6.92 7.90 -3.59
N GLY A 79 -6.08 8.26 -2.63
CA GLY A 79 -6.19 9.49 -1.86
C GLY A 79 -5.50 10.65 -2.56
N ASP A 80 -4.17 10.56 -2.70
CA ASP A 80 -3.35 11.74 -3.05
C ASP A 80 -2.39 11.46 -4.23
N LEU A 81 -1.63 10.36 -4.20
CA LEU A 81 -0.54 10.17 -5.17
C LEU A 81 -0.91 9.37 -6.43
N TRP A 82 -2.03 8.62 -6.43
CA TRP A 82 -2.50 7.80 -7.56
C TRP A 82 -1.48 6.76 -8.09
N ILE A 83 -0.70 6.16 -7.20
CA ILE A 83 0.36 5.18 -7.53
C ILE A 83 -0.10 3.75 -7.19
N SER A 84 0.31 2.78 -8.02
CA SER A 84 0.06 1.34 -7.83
C SER A 84 0.95 0.69 -6.78
#